data_AF-R1DFW2-F1
#
_entry.id   AF-R1DFW2-F1
#
_cell.length_a   1.000
_cell.length_b   1.000
_cell.length_c   1.000
_cell.angle_alpha   90.00
_cell.angle_beta   90.00
_cell.angle_gamma   90.00
#
_symmetry.space_group_name_H-M   'P 1'
#
loop_
_entity.id
_entity.type
_entity.pdbx_description
1 polymer ?
#
loop_
_entity_poly.entity_id
_entity_poly.type
_entity_poly.pdbx_seq_one_letter_code
_entity_poly.pdbx_strand_id
1 'polypeptide(L)'
;MIGANLNRTRTRTRVLAVGATFVLLVGAFCSLSPALHRLGNDRQLRKTIKPARLSRAELGIPDSAFVVTATGSLCHRKQQHWVVRALRALLAQGADAYALLVGKQHQWGVRTQRHVDEFVAQVSEEAQRTGLNQTRLRIIEFTPSGSWQYIALANLHVSASQAEAYPLNTLEAMALGVPVVATAAGGTAEQWPSPAQAPEVQWMLVGPTDEQGFVAAVSRAHALHTRGELLPLSLIQRAFVGRAEVAVRRFEQRVQGLLDLVLSRLPAQRDRGALWRLCSGAPDDVR
;
A
#
# COMPACT_ATOMS: atom_id res chain seq x y z
N MET A 1 -2.20 44.79 -1.62
CA MET A 1 -1.52 43.60 -2.20
C MET A 1 -0.98 42.67 -1.10
N ILE A 2 -1.85 41.95 -0.39
CA ILE A 2 -1.47 41.10 0.78
C ILE A 2 -2.02 39.65 0.62
N GLY A 3 -2.32 39.21 -0.61
CA GLY A 3 -3.05 37.95 -0.86
C GLY A 3 -2.24 36.72 -1.27
N ALA A 4 -0.96 36.85 -1.64
CA ALA A 4 -0.25 35.78 -2.38
C ALA A 4 0.77 34.95 -1.56
N ASN A 5 1.12 35.37 -0.34
CA ASN A 5 2.27 34.76 0.40
C ASN A 5 1.90 33.72 1.46
N LEU A 6 0.64 33.63 1.90
CA LEU A 6 0.22 32.68 2.94
C LEU A 6 -0.06 31.25 2.43
N ASN A 7 -0.27 31.07 1.12
CA ASN A 7 -0.53 29.75 0.52
C ASN A 7 0.75 28.94 0.21
N ARG A 8 1.91 29.61 0.06
CA ARG A 8 3.21 28.97 -0.23
C ARG A 8 3.96 28.49 1.01
N THR A 9 3.74 29.12 2.17
CA THR A 9 4.35 28.72 3.44
C THR A 9 3.64 27.52 4.06
N ARG A 10 2.30 27.45 3.99
CA ARG A 10 1.50 26.31 4.47
C ARG A 10 1.75 24.99 3.74
N THR A 11 2.12 25.04 2.47
CA THR A 11 2.49 23.85 1.67
C THR A 11 3.89 23.33 2.00
N ARG A 12 4.83 24.22 2.35
CA ARG A 12 6.23 23.86 2.67
C ARG A 12 6.39 23.15 4.01
N THR A 13 5.66 23.56 5.05
CA THR A 13 5.72 22.92 6.38
C THR A 13 5.03 21.54 6.40
N ARG A 14 4.02 21.33 5.55
CA ARG A 14 3.31 20.04 5.45
C ARG A 14 4.11 18.93 4.77
N VAL A 15 4.99 19.26 3.82
CA VAL A 15 5.79 18.25 3.09
C VAL A 15 6.91 17.68 3.98
N LEU A 16 7.54 18.53 4.81
CA LEU A 16 8.62 18.11 5.72
C LEU A 16 8.10 17.39 6.98
N ALA A 17 6.97 17.81 7.55
CA ALA A 17 6.37 17.13 8.69
C ALA A 17 5.87 15.72 8.34
N VAL A 18 5.32 15.53 7.13
CA VAL A 18 4.93 14.19 6.65
C VAL A 18 6.15 13.29 6.47
N GLY A 19 7.30 13.82 6.02
CA GLY A 19 8.54 13.07 5.89
C GLY A 19 9.12 12.60 7.23
N ALA A 20 9.31 13.51 8.20
CA ALA A 20 9.93 13.17 9.48
C ALA A 20 9.06 12.27 10.38
N THR A 21 7.74 12.50 10.41
CA THR A 21 6.81 11.61 11.14
C THR A 21 6.69 10.24 10.45
N PHE A 22 6.85 10.18 9.13
CA PHE A 22 6.85 8.93 8.37
C PHE A 22 8.16 8.15 8.53
N VAL A 23 9.33 8.80 8.59
CA VAL A 23 10.60 8.15 8.97
C VAL A 23 10.52 7.62 10.40
N LEU A 24 9.89 8.33 11.33
CA LEU A 24 9.66 7.84 12.69
C LEU A 24 8.63 6.71 12.75
N LEU A 25 7.61 6.69 11.88
CA LEU A 25 6.62 5.60 11.81
C LEU A 25 7.15 4.35 11.10
N VAL A 26 7.88 4.49 10.00
CA VAL A 26 8.58 3.39 9.33
C VAL A 26 9.73 2.92 10.21
N GLY A 27 10.47 3.84 10.83
CA GLY A 27 11.47 3.56 11.85
C GLY A 27 10.89 2.83 13.04
N ALA A 28 9.74 3.23 13.58
CA ALA A 28 9.02 2.55 14.65
C ALA A 28 8.46 1.18 14.22
N PHE A 29 7.94 1.06 13.00
CA PHE A 29 7.49 -0.22 12.44
C PHE A 29 8.67 -1.19 12.22
N CYS A 30 9.82 -0.67 11.80
CA CYS A 30 11.08 -1.38 11.64
C CYS A 30 11.84 -1.60 12.96
N SER A 31 11.60 -0.83 14.02
CA SER A 31 12.20 -1.02 15.35
C SER A 31 11.25 -1.72 16.33
N LEU A 32 9.99 -1.93 15.96
CA LEU A 32 9.15 -3.05 16.40
C LEU A 32 9.56 -4.36 15.70
N SER A 33 10.45 -4.29 14.71
CA SER A 33 10.98 -5.45 13.98
C SER A 33 12.05 -6.30 14.68
N PRO A 34 12.62 -6.03 15.88
CA PRO A 34 13.30 -7.08 16.62
C PRO A 34 12.34 -8.24 16.97
N ALA A 35 11.03 -7.97 17.01
CA ALA A 35 10.00 -8.99 17.06
C ALA A 35 9.74 -9.63 15.69
N LEU A 36 9.73 -8.84 14.58
CA LEU A 36 9.53 -9.36 13.21
C LEU A 36 10.74 -10.10 12.61
N HIS A 37 11.96 -9.76 13.01
CA HIS A 37 13.21 -10.42 12.63
C HIS A 37 13.34 -11.80 13.31
N ARG A 38 12.65 -11.99 14.46
CA ARG A 38 12.45 -13.31 15.09
C ARG A 38 11.29 -14.12 14.50
N LEU A 39 10.51 -13.57 13.55
CA LEU A 39 9.41 -14.29 12.87
C LEU A 39 9.88 -15.17 11.70
N GLY A 40 11.19 -15.31 11.53
CA GLY A 40 11.81 -16.09 10.45
C GLY A 40 11.98 -17.58 10.76
N ASN A 41 11.53 -18.10 11.92
CA ASN A 41 11.70 -19.53 12.23
C ASN A 41 10.46 -20.22 12.81
N ASP A 42 10.36 -21.47 12.40
CA ASP A 42 9.19 -22.34 12.31
C ASP A 42 8.61 -22.81 13.67
N ARG A 43 7.36 -23.29 13.63
CA ARG A 43 6.59 -24.02 14.66
C ARG A 43 6.21 -23.37 16.01
N GLN A 44 6.99 -22.48 16.64
CA GLN A 44 6.63 -21.98 18.00
C GLN A 44 5.63 -20.81 18.03
N LEU A 45 5.46 -20.06 16.93
CA LEU A 45 4.61 -18.86 16.87
C LEU A 45 3.12 -19.10 16.60
N ARG A 46 2.66 -20.36 16.45
CA ARG A 46 1.22 -20.65 16.56
C ARG A 46 0.66 -20.36 17.96
N LYS A 47 1.52 -20.10 18.96
CA LYS A 47 1.11 -20.02 20.38
C LYS A 47 1.03 -18.61 20.99
N THR A 48 1.69 -17.57 20.47
CA THR A 48 1.97 -16.38 21.31
C THR A 48 1.28 -15.07 20.92
N ILE A 49 0.51 -15.01 19.83
CA ILE A 49 -0.42 -13.87 19.56
C ILE A 49 -1.72 -14.49 19.01
N LYS A 50 -2.74 -14.62 19.88
CA LYS A 50 -4.10 -15.05 19.50
C LYS A 50 -5.11 -13.89 19.63
N PRO A 51 -5.07 -12.83 18.81
CA PRO A 51 -6.33 -12.24 18.37
C PRO A 51 -7.04 -13.32 17.55
N ALA A 52 -8.37 -13.41 17.66
CA ALA A 52 -9.17 -14.29 16.81
C ALA A 52 -8.74 -14.04 15.35
N ARG A 53 -8.12 -15.03 14.73
CA ARG A 53 -7.73 -14.94 13.33
C ARG A 53 -9.01 -15.14 12.54
N LEU A 54 -9.47 -14.08 11.91
CA LEU A 54 -10.50 -14.17 10.88
C LEU A 54 -10.14 -15.32 9.94
N SER A 55 -11.12 -16.17 9.66
CA SER A 55 -11.01 -17.33 8.79
C SER A 55 -11.81 -17.11 7.50
N ARG A 56 -11.48 -17.86 6.45
CA ARG A 56 -12.28 -17.85 5.22
C ARG A 56 -13.70 -18.36 5.47
N ALA A 57 -13.88 -19.30 6.40
CA ALA A 57 -15.19 -19.84 6.78
C ALA A 57 -16.11 -18.79 7.42
N GLU A 58 -15.59 -17.92 8.30
CA GLU A 58 -16.35 -16.78 8.85
C GLU A 58 -16.76 -15.76 7.78
N LEU A 59 -15.98 -15.71 6.69
CA LEU A 59 -16.35 -14.97 5.50
C LEU A 59 -17.24 -15.81 4.57
N GLY A 60 -17.42 -17.13 4.72
CA GLY A 60 -18.11 -17.94 3.71
C GLY A 60 -17.39 -17.93 2.35
N ILE A 61 -16.05 -17.89 2.38
CA ILE A 61 -15.18 -18.04 1.21
C ILE A 61 -14.63 -19.48 1.24
N PRO A 62 -14.71 -20.25 0.15
CA PRO A 62 -14.10 -21.57 0.08
C PRO A 62 -12.57 -21.51 0.27
N ASP A 63 -11.99 -22.51 0.94
CA ASP A 63 -10.53 -22.59 1.11
C ASP A 63 -9.79 -22.77 -0.23
N SER A 64 -10.44 -23.40 -1.21
CA SER A 64 -9.92 -23.57 -2.57
C SER A 64 -9.97 -22.31 -3.43
N ALA A 65 -10.72 -21.28 -3.00
CA ALA A 65 -10.94 -20.10 -3.83
C ALA A 65 -9.69 -19.20 -3.90
N PHE A 66 -9.52 -18.51 -5.02
CA PHE A 66 -8.47 -17.50 -5.19
C PHE A 66 -8.93 -16.15 -4.63
N VAL A 67 -8.30 -15.68 -3.56
CA VAL A 67 -8.67 -14.44 -2.88
C VAL A 67 -7.68 -13.34 -3.19
N VAL A 68 -8.19 -12.25 -3.77
CA VAL A 68 -7.47 -10.98 -4.01
C VAL A 68 -7.88 -9.97 -2.94
N THR A 69 -6.94 -9.23 -2.35
CA THR A 69 -7.25 -8.13 -1.43
C THR A 69 -6.64 -6.82 -1.87
N ALA A 70 -7.33 -5.72 -1.60
CA ALA A 70 -6.79 -4.39 -1.65
C ALA A 70 -7.19 -3.66 -0.36
N THR A 71 -6.23 -3.09 0.35
CA THR A 71 -6.47 -2.40 1.63
C THR A 71 -6.15 -0.91 1.54
N GLY A 72 -6.93 -0.10 2.25
CA GLY A 72 -6.79 1.36 2.32
C GLY A 72 -8.10 2.09 2.00
N SER A 73 -8.12 3.41 2.24
CA SER A 73 -9.28 4.24 1.96
C SER A 73 -9.80 4.06 0.53
N LEU A 74 -11.11 3.87 0.38
CA LEU A 74 -11.75 3.75 -0.93
C LEU A 74 -11.89 5.14 -1.57
N CYS A 75 -11.09 5.43 -2.58
CA CYS A 75 -11.11 6.71 -3.29
C CYS A 75 -10.45 6.60 -4.67
N HIS A 76 -10.72 7.57 -5.54
CA HIS A 76 -10.18 7.61 -6.91
C HIS A 76 -8.66 7.42 -6.98
N ARG A 77 -7.89 8.02 -6.06
CA ARG A 77 -6.43 7.91 -6.01
C ARG A 77 -5.94 6.47 -5.90
N LYS A 78 -6.68 5.60 -5.21
CA LYS A 78 -6.31 4.21 -4.95
C LYS A 78 -6.81 3.24 -6.04
N GLN A 79 -7.66 3.74 -6.96
CA GLN A 79 -8.14 3.05 -8.15
C GLN A 79 -8.69 1.63 -7.91
N GLN A 80 -9.38 1.38 -6.78
CA GLN A 80 -9.89 0.04 -6.47
C GLN A 80 -10.90 -0.52 -7.49
N HIS A 81 -11.47 0.31 -8.37
CA HIS A 81 -12.27 -0.13 -9.51
C HIS A 81 -11.47 -1.05 -10.47
N TRP A 82 -10.14 -0.92 -10.56
CA TRP A 82 -9.30 -1.85 -11.33
C TRP A 82 -9.35 -3.28 -10.77
N VAL A 83 -9.54 -3.42 -9.45
CA VAL A 83 -9.70 -4.72 -8.79
C VAL A 83 -11.02 -5.39 -9.20
N VAL A 84 -12.08 -4.60 -9.40
CA VAL A 84 -13.37 -5.11 -9.93
C VAL A 84 -13.18 -5.67 -11.35
N ARG A 85 -12.43 -4.95 -12.19
CA ARG A 85 -12.12 -5.38 -13.56
C ARG A 85 -11.25 -6.63 -13.59
N ALA A 86 -10.26 -6.70 -12.70
CA ALA A 86 -9.41 -7.88 -12.54
C ALA A 86 -10.21 -9.10 -12.05
N LEU A 87 -11.09 -8.93 -11.05
CA LEU A 87 -11.98 -9.99 -10.59
C LEU A 87 -12.89 -10.49 -11.73
N ARG A 88 -13.47 -9.58 -12.52
CA ARG A 88 -14.28 -9.94 -13.68
C ARG A 88 -13.49 -10.77 -14.69
N ALA A 89 -12.25 -10.37 -14.99
CA ALA A 89 -11.38 -11.11 -15.91
C ALA A 89 -11.08 -12.54 -15.41
N LEU A 90 -10.85 -12.71 -14.11
CA LEU A 90 -10.68 -14.03 -13.48
C LEU A 90 -11.93 -14.90 -13.62
N LEU A 91 -13.10 -14.36 -13.30
CA LEU A 91 -14.36 -15.10 -13.37
C LEU A 91 -14.72 -15.48 -14.81
N ALA A 92 -14.44 -14.61 -15.79
CA ALA A 92 -14.62 -14.91 -17.21
C ALA A 92 -13.73 -16.07 -17.69
N GLN A 93 -12.60 -16.33 -17.01
CA GLN A 93 -11.72 -17.47 -17.24
C GLN A 93 -12.15 -18.73 -16.46
N GLY A 94 -13.30 -18.69 -15.77
CA GLY A 94 -13.80 -19.80 -14.96
C GLY A 94 -13.13 -19.95 -13.59
N ALA A 95 -12.36 -18.96 -13.13
CA ALA A 95 -11.72 -19.01 -11.81
C ALA A 95 -12.74 -18.91 -10.67
N ASP A 96 -12.59 -19.72 -9.63
CA ASP A 96 -13.30 -19.52 -8.36
C ASP A 96 -12.61 -18.41 -7.55
N ALA A 97 -12.94 -17.15 -7.85
CA ALA A 97 -12.22 -15.99 -7.32
C ALA A 97 -13.10 -15.05 -6.47
N TYR A 98 -12.47 -14.40 -5.50
CA TYR A 98 -13.08 -13.38 -4.63
C TYR A 98 -12.16 -12.15 -4.52
N ALA A 99 -12.76 -10.97 -4.38
CA ALA A 99 -12.03 -9.74 -4.10
C ALA A 99 -12.51 -9.07 -2.82
N LEU A 100 -11.57 -8.70 -1.94
CA LEU A 100 -11.80 -8.02 -0.67
C LEU A 100 -11.25 -6.59 -0.74
N LEU A 101 -12.13 -5.59 -0.81
CA LEU A 101 -11.79 -4.17 -0.75
C LEU A 101 -11.96 -3.70 0.70
N VAL A 102 -10.86 -3.57 1.44
CA VAL A 102 -10.89 -3.31 2.89
C VAL A 102 -10.49 -1.87 3.19
N GLY A 103 -11.32 -1.17 3.95
CA GLY A 103 -11.03 0.19 4.40
C GLY A 103 -12.03 1.24 3.95
N LYS A 104 -13.31 0.87 3.75
CA LYS A 104 -14.38 1.86 3.63
C LYS A 104 -14.43 2.68 4.92
N GLN A 105 -14.16 3.98 4.84
CA GLN A 105 -14.19 4.89 5.97
C GLN A 105 -15.56 5.57 6.04
N HIS A 106 -16.16 5.63 7.24
CA HIS A 106 -17.45 6.28 7.47
C HIS A 106 -17.38 7.60 8.27
N GLN A 107 -16.22 7.96 8.87
CA GLN A 107 -16.22 8.95 9.97
C GLN A 107 -15.03 9.94 10.05
N TRP A 108 -14.08 9.96 9.10
CA TRP A 108 -12.95 10.90 9.15
C TRP A 108 -13.04 12.00 8.08
N GLY A 109 -13.74 13.09 8.43
CA GLY A 109 -13.74 14.39 7.73
C GLY A 109 -15.06 14.77 7.03
N VAL A 110 -15.54 16.00 7.28
CA VAL A 110 -16.82 16.54 6.76
C VAL A 110 -16.82 16.75 5.22
N ARG A 111 -15.65 16.70 4.56
CA ARG A 111 -15.51 16.84 3.09
C ARG A 111 -15.09 15.54 2.37
N THR A 112 -14.98 14.43 3.10
CA THR A 112 -14.43 13.15 2.60
C THR A 112 -15.47 12.04 2.52
N GLN A 113 -16.55 12.08 3.33
CA GLN A 113 -17.55 11.01 3.30
C GLN A 113 -18.29 10.91 1.97
N ARG A 114 -18.73 12.06 1.41
CA ARG A 114 -19.43 12.10 0.11
C ARG A 114 -18.59 11.51 -1.03
N HIS A 115 -17.31 11.87 -1.11
CA HIS A 115 -16.41 11.35 -2.15
C HIS A 115 -16.14 9.84 -1.97
N VAL A 116 -16.08 9.35 -0.73
CA VAL A 116 -15.96 7.91 -0.45
C VAL A 116 -17.24 7.19 -0.87
N ASP A 117 -18.41 7.73 -0.50
CA ASP A 117 -19.70 7.14 -0.84
C ASP A 117 -19.95 7.15 -2.35
N GLU A 118 -19.64 8.24 -3.05
CA GLU A 118 -19.70 8.34 -4.52
C GLU A 118 -18.79 7.31 -5.19
N PHE A 119 -17.56 7.14 -4.70
CA PHE A 119 -16.64 6.15 -5.24
C PHE A 119 -17.09 4.71 -4.93
N VAL A 120 -17.61 4.44 -3.74
CA VAL A 120 -18.19 3.14 -3.38
C VAL A 120 -19.42 2.83 -4.23
N ALA A 121 -20.27 3.82 -4.49
CA ALA A 121 -21.40 3.69 -5.40
C ALA A 121 -20.91 3.36 -6.82
N GLN A 122 -19.91 4.08 -7.34
CA GLN A 122 -19.31 3.79 -8.65
C GLN A 122 -18.79 2.35 -8.74
N VAL A 123 -18.03 1.90 -7.74
CA VAL A 123 -17.50 0.52 -7.66
C VAL A 123 -18.65 -0.50 -7.61
N SER A 124 -19.70 -0.23 -6.84
CA SER A 124 -20.85 -1.12 -6.68
C SER A 124 -21.69 -1.20 -7.96
N GLU A 125 -21.92 -0.07 -8.64
CA GLU A 125 -22.62 -0.02 -9.92
C GLU A 125 -21.81 -0.72 -11.02
N GLU A 126 -20.48 -0.56 -11.05
CA GLU A 126 -19.61 -1.31 -11.98
C GLU A 126 -19.71 -2.82 -11.75
N ALA A 127 -19.72 -3.25 -10.48
CA ALA A 127 -19.94 -4.65 -10.14
C ALA A 127 -21.31 -5.15 -10.63
N GLN A 128 -22.39 -4.40 -10.40
CA GLN A 128 -23.73 -4.76 -10.86
C GLN A 128 -23.82 -4.87 -12.38
N ARG A 129 -23.30 -3.88 -13.13
CA ARG A 129 -23.28 -3.90 -14.61
C ARG A 129 -22.52 -5.08 -15.19
N THR A 130 -21.60 -5.66 -14.43
CA THR A 130 -20.75 -6.77 -14.85
C THR A 130 -21.20 -8.13 -14.31
N GLY A 131 -22.37 -8.18 -13.65
CA GLY A 131 -22.91 -9.41 -13.07
C GLY A 131 -22.17 -9.89 -11.82
N LEU A 132 -21.28 -9.06 -11.25
CA LEU A 132 -20.61 -9.35 -9.99
C LEU A 132 -21.58 -9.13 -8.83
N ASN A 133 -21.88 -10.19 -8.11
CA ASN A 133 -22.65 -10.10 -6.88
C ASN A 133 -21.76 -9.75 -5.68
N GLN A 134 -22.40 -9.35 -4.58
CA GLN A 134 -21.73 -8.99 -3.33
C GLN A 134 -21.05 -10.19 -2.63
N THR A 135 -21.31 -11.43 -3.05
CA THR A 135 -20.64 -12.59 -2.45
C THR A 135 -19.21 -12.72 -2.96
N ARG A 136 -18.97 -12.42 -4.25
CA ARG A 136 -17.66 -12.43 -4.93
C ARG A 136 -16.84 -11.17 -4.67
N LEU A 137 -17.45 -9.99 -4.75
CA LEU A 137 -16.83 -8.71 -4.44
C LEU A 137 -17.32 -8.18 -3.10
N ARG A 138 -16.40 -7.99 -2.14
CA ARG A 138 -16.75 -7.54 -0.80
C ARG A 138 -16.08 -6.23 -0.46
N ILE A 139 -16.92 -5.25 -0.13
CA ILE A 139 -16.48 -3.96 0.37
C ILE A 139 -16.59 -4.01 1.90
N ILE A 140 -15.45 -3.94 2.57
CA ILE A 140 -15.30 -4.13 4.01
C ILE A 140 -14.95 -2.80 4.66
N GLU A 141 -15.63 -2.51 5.77
CA GLU A 141 -15.38 -1.30 6.54
C GLU A 141 -13.99 -1.30 7.18
N PHE A 142 -13.48 -0.10 7.44
CA PHE A 142 -12.27 0.06 8.23
C PHE A 142 -12.46 -0.54 9.62
N THR A 143 -11.57 -1.47 10.01
CA THR A 143 -11.55 -2.04 11.35
C THR A 143 -10.33 -1.55 12.13
N PRO A 144 -10.48 -1.12 13.39
CA PRO A 144 -9.35 -0.76 14.26
C PRO A 144 -8.40 -1.93 14.54
N SER A 145 -8.90 -3.16 14.49
CA SER A 145 -8.11 -4.40 14.65
C SER A 145 -7.09 -4.64 13.53
N GLY A 146 -7.17 -3.85 12.45
CA GLY A 146 -6.18 -3.79 11.40
C GLY A 146 -6.52 -4.64 10.17
N SER A 147 -6.19 -4.12 8.99
CA SER A 147 -6.49 -4.76 7.70
C SER A 147 -5.66 -6.02 7.41
N TRP A 148 -4.61 -6.27 8.19
CA TRP A 148 -3.68 -7.40 8.06
C TRP A 148 -4.38 -8.77 8.12
N GLN A 149 -5.48 -8.87 8.86
CA GLN A 149 -6.24 -10.13 8.98
C GLN A 149 -6.82 -10.57 7.63
N TYR A 150 -7.29 -9.61 6.82
CA TYR A 150 -7.79 -9.89 5.48
C TYR A 150 -6.65 -10.17 4.50
N ILE A 151 -5.52 -9.46 4.63
CA ILE A 151 -4.32 -9.73 3.84
C ILE A 151 -3.83 -11.16 4.08
N ALA A 152 -3.78 -11.62 5.33
CA ALA A 152 -3.33 -12.96 5.68
C ALA A 152 -4.21 -14.10 5.13
N LEU A 153 -5.45 -13.80 4.71
CA LEU A 153 -6.36 -14.77 4.08
C LEU A 153 -6.19 -14.84 2.56
N ALA A 154 -5.41 -13.94 1.96
CA ALA A 154 -5.31 -13.78 0.53
C ALA A 154 -4.37 -14.77 -0.12
N ASN A 155 -4.62 -15.04 -1.40
CA ASN A 155 -3.61 -15.60 -2.30
C ASN A 155 -2.80 -14.50 -2.98
N LEU A 156 -3.37 -13.29 -3.11
CA LEU A 156 -2.74 -12.14 -3.74
C LEU A 156 -3.20 -10.85 -3.07
N HIS A 157 -2.26 -9.94 -2.77
CA HIS A 157 -2.57 -8.57 -2.41
C HIS A 157 -2.30 -7.65 -3.59
N VAL A 158 -3.12 -6.62 -3.77
CA VAL A 158 -2.99 -5.67 -4.87
C VAL A 158 -3.08 -4.22 -4.43
N SER A 159 -2.31 -3.36 -5.09
CA SER A 159 -2.34 -1.92 -4.91
C SER A 159 -2.35 -1.22 -6.26
N ALA A 160 -3.54 -0.81 -6.71
CA ALA A 160 -3.73 -0.13 -7.99
C ALA A 160 -3.49 1.39 -7.90
N SER A 161 -2.93 1.91 -6.82
CA SER A 161 -2.92 3.35 -6.57
C SER A 161 -2.25 4.16 -7.69
N GLN A 162 -2.81 5.31 -8.03
CA GLN A 162 -2.18 6.25 -8.97
C GLN A 162 -1.07 7.07 -8.31
N ALA A 163 -1.20 7.35 -7.02
CA ALA A 163 -0.25 8.16 -6.26
C ALA A 163 -0.15 7.67 -4.81
N GLU A 164 1.08 7.43 -4.34
CA GLU A 164 1.41 7.06 -2.96
C GLU A 164 2.70 7.72 -2.52
N ALA A 165 2.80 8.07 -1.23
CA ALA A 165 4.08 8.48 -0.66
C ALA A 165 5.00 7.26 -0.56
N TYR A 166 4.60 6.30 0.28
CA TYR A 166 5.25 5.00 0.46
C TYR A 166 4.22 4.09 1.16
N PRO A 167 3.46 3.28 0.42
CA PRO A 167 2.27 2.63 0.98
C PRO A 167 2.64 1.51 1.95
N LEU A 168 1.92 1.42 3.06
CA LEU A 168 2.14 0.38 4.08
C LEU A 168 1.48 -0.95 3.72
N ASN A 169 0.37 -0.94 2.96
CA ASN A 169 -0.39 -2.14 2.63
C ASN A 169 0.45 -3.18 1.85
N THR A 170 1.28 -2.72 0.92
CA THR A 170 2.22 -3.54 0.15
C THR A 170 3.31 -4.11 1.04
N LEU A 171 3.86 -3.33 1.98
CA LEU A 171 4.86 -3.81 2.95
C LEU A 171 4.26 -4.86 3.90
N GLU A 172 3.05 -4.62 4.41
CA GLU A 172 2.32 -5.55 5.27
C GLU A 172 2.10 -6.89 4.54
N ALA A 173 1.65 -6.85 3.29
CA ALA A 173 1.44 -8.05 2.49
C ALA A 173 2.73 -8.81 2.20
N MET A 174 3.79 -8.11 1.77
CA MET A 174 5.10 -8.73 1.54
C MET A 174 5.67 -9.32 2.84
N ALA A 175 5.52 -8.65 3.98
CA ALA A 175 5.98 -9.15 5.28
C ALA A 175 5.23 -10.42 5.72
N LEU A 176 3.93 -10.51 5.40
CA LEU A 176 3.10 -11.71 5.61
C LEU A 176 3.42 -12.84 4.63
N GLY A 177 4.27 -12.61 3.62
CA GLY A 177 4.56 -13.58 2.57
C GLY A 177 3.42 -13.74 1.56
N VAL A 178 2.54 -12.74 1.47
CA VAL A 178 1.49 -12.66 0.46
C VAL A 178 2.08 -11.97 -0.78
N PRO A 179 1.99 -12.59 -1.97
CA PRO A 179 2.51 -11.98 -3.19
C PRO A 179 1.75 -10.68 -3.49
N VAL A 180 2.46 -9.69 -4.02
CA VAL A 180 1.91 -8.35 -4.27
C VAL A 180 2.01 -8.00 -5.74
N VAL A 181 0.89 -7.59 -6.35
CA VAL A 181 0.88 -6.86 -7.63
C VAL A 181 0.54 -5.40 -7.36
N ALA A 182 1.36 -4.46 -7.79
CA ALA A 182 1.10 -3.04 -7.56
C ALA A 182 1.46 -2.17 -8.76
N THR A 183 0.92 -0.97 -8.77
CA THR A 183 1.40 0.10 -9.65
C THR A 183 2.71 0.69 -9.12
N ALA A 184 3.57 1.17 -10.02
CA ALA A 184 4.79 1.90 -9.73
C ALA A 184 4.51 3.36 -9.26
N ALA A 185 3.47 3.56 -8.44
CA ALA A 185 3.06 4.88 -7.98
C ALA A 185 3.91 5.37 -6.81
N GLY A 186 4.57 6.51 -7.02
CA GLY A 186 5.41 7.17 -6.01
C GLY A 186 6.40 6.21 -5.35
N GLY A 187 6.39 6.11 -4.03
CA GLY A 187 7.33 5.26 -3.29
C GLY A 187 7.03 3.75 -3.36
N THR A 188 5.95 3.32 -4.02
CA THR A 188 5.68 1.89 -4.22
C THR A 188 6.79 1.21 -5.02
N ALA A 189 7.32 1.89 -6.05
CA ALA A 189 8.38 1.34 -6.90
C ALA A 189 9.68 1.05 -6.14
N GLU A 190 9.95 1.78 -5.06
CA GLU A 190 11.15 1.59 -4.23
C GLU A 190 11.10 0.32 -3.38
N GLN A 191 9.89 -0.20 -3.17
CA GLN A 191 9.65 -1.45 -2.45
C GLN A 191 9.89 -2.70 -3.32
N TRP A 192 10.21 -2.51 -4.60
CA TRP A 192 10.56 -3.60 -5.51
C TRP A 192 12.07 -3.74 -5.66
N PRO A 193 12.57 -4.99 -5.79
CA PRO A 193 13.94 -5.25 -6.21
C PRO A 193 14.16 -4.72 -7.64
N SER A 194 15.38 -4.31 -7.96
CA SER A 194 15.70 -3.88 -9.33
C SER A 194 15.63 -5.07 -10.30
N PRO A 195 15.46 -4.82 -11.62
CA PRO A 195 15.43 -5.88 -12.62
C PRO A 195 16.65 -6.81 -12.60
N ALA A 196 17.83 -6.28 -12.24
CA ALA A 196 19.05 -7.07 -12.10
C ALA A 196 19.07 -7.95 -10.85
N GLN A 197 18.32 -7.57 -9.80
CA GLN A 197 18.26 -8.31 -8.53
C GLN A 197 17.24 -9.44 -8.56
N ALA A 198 16.10 -9.23 -9.22
CA ALA A 198 15.01 -10.20 -9.27
C ALA A 198 14.12 -9.95 -10.51
N PRO A 199 14.55 -10.40 -11.70
CA PRO A 199 13.77 -10.25 -12.94
C PRO A 199 12.40 -10.94 -12.87
N GLU A 200 12.28 -12.01 -12.09
CA GLU A 200 11.09 -12.85 -11.96
C GLU A 200 9.88 -12.16 -11.29
N VAL A 201 10.07 -11.06 -10.56
CA VAL A 201 8.98 -10.31 -9.91
C VAL A 201 8.68 -8.96 -10.58
N GLN A 202 9.39 -8.59 -11.65
CA GLN A 202 9.24 -7.28 -12.28
C GLN A 202 7.85 -7.09 -12.89
N TRP A 203 7.26 -8.14 -13.45
CA TRP A 203 5.91 -8.10 -14.01
C TRP A 203 4.82 -7.81 -12.95
N MET A 204 5.16 -7.95 -11.67
CA MET A 204 4.25 -7.65 -10.56
C MET A 204 4.22 -6.16 -10.21
N LEU A 205 5.08 -5.34 -10.84
CA LEU A 205 5.05 -3.89 -10.75
C LEU A 205 4.67 -3.29 -12.11
N VAL A 206 3.49 -2.68 -12.21
CA VAL A 206 2.94 -2.17 -13.47
C VAL A 206 2.91 -0.63 -13.50
N GLY A 207 2.69 -0.02 -14.66
CA GLY A 207 2.59 1.44 -14.76
C GLY A 207 1.39 2.01 -13.97
N PRO A 208 1.49 3.22 -13.38
CA PRO A 208 0.42 3.83 -12.58
C PRO A 208 -0.83 4.22 -13.39
N THR A 209 -0.77 4.14 -14.71
CA THR A 209 -1.90 4.37 -15.63
C THR A 209 -2.18 3.15 -16.52
N ASP A 210 -1.50 2.03 -16.27
CA ASP A 210 -1.59 0.81 -17.07
C ASP A 210 -2.59 -0.19 -16.45
N GLU A 211 -3.87 0.11 -16.62
CA GLU A 211 -4.94 -0.74 -16.12
C GLU A 211 -4.91 -2.14 -16.76
N GLN A 212 -4.65 -2.20 -18.07
CA GLN A 212 -4.63 -3.47 -18.81
C GLN A 212 -3.49 -4.35 -18.31
N GLY A 213 -2.30 -3.78 -18.11
CA GLY A 213 -1.18 -4.47 -17.49
C GLY A 213 -1.46 -4.90 -16.06
N PHE A 214 -2.15 -4.08 -15.27
CA PHE A 214 -2.58 -4.46 -13.92
C PHE A 214 -3.51 -5.68 -13.93
N VAL A 215 -4.56 -5.67 -14.76
CA VAL A 215 -5.49 -6.79 -14.91
C VAL A 215 -4.76 -8.05 -15.40
N ALA A 216 -3.89 -7.91 -16.40
CA ALA A 216 -3.09 -9.01 -16.93
C ALA A 216 -2.14 -9.59 -15.88
N ALA A 217 -1.53 -8.76 -15.04
CA ALA A 217 -0.69 -9.20 -13.94
C ALA A 217 -1.50 -9.99 -12.88
N VAL A 218 -2.72 -9.56 -12.55
CA VAL A 218 -3.60 -10.32 -11.64
C VAL A 218 -3.99 -11.68 -12.26
N SER A 219 -4.36 -11.72 -13.54
CA SER A 219 -4.63 -12.99 -14.24
C SER A 219 -3.42 -13.91 -14.28
N ARG A 220 -2.22 -13.36 -14.53
CA ARG A 220 -0.97 -14.12 -14.49
C ARG A 220 -0.69 -14.68 -13.10
N ALA A 221 -0.92 -13.90 -12.05
CA ALA A 221 -0.77 -14.36 -10.67
C ALA A 221 -1.70 -15.53 -10.34
N HIS A 222 -2.97 -15.46 -10.76
CA HIS A 222 -3.90 -16.58 -10.64
C HIS A 222 -3.40 -17.84 -11.38
N ALA A 223 -2.95 -17.70 -12.63
CA ALA A 223 -2.42 -18.83 -13.39
C ALA A 223 -1.15 -19.45 -12.77
N LEU A 224 -0.30 -18.64 -12.14
CA LEU A 224 0.85 -19.14 -11.37
C LEU A 224 0.40 -19.83 -10.08
N HIS A 225 -0.64 -19.31 -9.42
CA HIS A 225 -1.18 -19.91 -8.22
C HIS A 225 -1.72 -21.32 -8.47
N THR A 226 -2.46 -21.52 -9.56
CA THR A 226 -3.00 -22.85 -9.91
C THR A 226 -1.92 -23.89 -10.19
N ARG A 227 -0.71 -23.45 -10.56
CA ARG A 227 0.48 -24.32 -10.73
C ARG A 227 1.38 -24.41 -9.49
N GLY A 228 1.06 -23.72 -8.40
CA GLY A 228 1.90 -23.64 -7.20
C GLY A 228 3.16 -22.77 -7.35
N GLU A 229 3.25 -21.99 -8.42
CA GLU A 229 4.42 -21.18 -8.79
C GLU A 229 4.36 -19.74 -8.25
N LEU A 230 3.22 -19.31 -7.70
CA LEU A 230 3.07 -17.94 -7.18
C LEU A 230 3.76 -17.73 -5.82
N LEU A 231 3.71 -18.71 -4.92
CA LEU A 231 4.24 -18.58 -3.56
C LEU A 231 5.76 -18.33 -3.52
N PRO A 232 6.60 -18.99 -4.34
CA PRO A 232 8.03 -18.65 -4.41
C PRO A 232 8.32 -17.17 -4.71
N LEU A 233 7.47 -16.50 -5.51
CA LEU A 233 7.64 -15.08 -5.83
C LEU A 233 7.37 -14.17 -4.63
N SER A 234 6.47 -14.57 -3.73
CA SER A 234 6.22 -13.80 -2.51
C SER A 234 7.42 -13.84 -1.56
N LEU A 235 8.20 -14.93 -1.56
CA LEU A 235 9.42 -15.05 -0.75
C LEU A 235 10.50 -14.06 -1.21
N ILE A 236 10.61 -13.83 -2.52
CA ILE A 236 11.53 -12.84 -3.09
C ILE A 236 11.12 -11.43 -2.65
N GLN A 237 9.83 -11.08 -2.78
CA GLN A 237 9.31 -9.80 -2.31
C GLN A 237 9.52 -9.62 -0.80
N ARG A 238 9.24 -10.66 -0.01
CA ARG A 238 9.45 -10.68 1.45
C ARG A 238 10.92 -10.50 1.83
N ALA A 239 11.85 -11.19 1.17
CA ALA A 239 13.28 -11.06 1.43
C ALA A 239 13.82 -9.67 1.09
N PHE A 240 13.17 -8.98 0.14
CA PHE A 240 13.49 -7.60 -0.20
C PHE A 240 13.07 -6.64 0.93
N VAL A 241 11.82 -6.71 1.40
CA VAL A 241 11.31 -5.81 2.46
C VAL A 241 11.76 -6.19 3.88
N GLY A 242 12.07 -7.47 4.13
CA GLY A 242 12.54 -7.97 5.42
C GLY A 242 13.91 -7.42 5.82
N ARG A 243 14.64 -6.83 4.86
CA ARG A 243 15.81 -5.99 5.10
C ARG A 243 15.34 -4.58 5.40
N ALA A 244 14.86 -4.35 6.63
CA ALA A 244 14.35 -3.05 7.10
C ALA A 244 15.29 -1.87 6.72
N GLU A 245 16.59 -2.10 6.78
CA GLU A 245 17.61 -1.13 6.39
C GLU A 245 17.56 -0.70 4.92
N VAL A 246 17.14 -1.57 4.00
CA VAL A 246 17.08 -1.26 2.56
C VAL A 246 15.87 -0.36 2.26
N ALA A 247 14.73 -0.66 2.89
CA ALA A 247 13.52 0.16 2.77
C ALA A 247 13.75 1.58 3.35
N VAL A 248 14.35 1.67 4.53
CA VAL A 248 14.66 2.95 5.18
C VAL A 248 15.69 3.74 4.37
N ARG A 249 16.83 3.14 3.98
CA ARG A 249 17.87 3.84 3.20
C ARG A 249 17.37 4.38 1.86
N ARG A 250 16.50 3.63 1.15
CA ARG A 250 15.96 4.09 -0.15
C ARG A 250 14.99 5.27 0.02
N PHE A 251 14.11 5.19 1.02
CA PHE A 251 13.23 6.31 1.35
C PHE A 251 14.04 7.55 1.76
N GLU A 252 15.06 7.39 2.60
CA GLU A 252 15.99 8.47 2.98
C GLU A 252 16.70 9.08 1.77
N GLN A 253 17.23 8.25 0.85
CA GLN A 253 17.87 8.71 -0.38
C GLN A 253 16.92 9.56 -1.25
N ARG A 254 15.65 9.18 -1.35
CA ARG A 254 14.68 9.93 -2.15
C ARG A 254 14.22 11.22 -1.48
N VAL A 255 14.03 11.19 -0.16
CA VAL A 255 13.79 12.42 0.62
C VAL A 255 14.98 13.37 0.47
N GLN A 256 16.21 12.87 0.55
CA GLN A 256 17.42 13.67 0.34
C GLN A 256 17.47 14.24 -1.08
N GLY A 257 17.21 13.43 -2.12
CA GLY A 257 17.17 13.92 -3.50
C GLY A 257 16.07 14.97 -3.76
N LEU A 258 14.90 14.81 -3.12
CA LEU A 258 13.82 15.81 -3.15
C LEU A 258 14.23 17.10 -2.41
N LEU A 259 14.88 16.98 -1.25
CA LEU A 259 15.41 18.12 -0.51
C LEU A 259 16.47 18.86 -1.33
N ASP A 260 17.42 18.16 -1.94
CA ASP A 260 18.46 18.74 -2.78
C ASP A 260 17.86 19.47 -3.99
N LEU A 261 16.84 18.88 -4.63
CA LEU A 261 16.10 19.50 -5.74
C LEU A 261 15.32 20.75 -5.30
N VAL A 262 14.72 20.72 -4.11
CA VAL A 262 14.01 21.88 -3.55
C VAL A 262 15.01 22.99 -3.20
N LEU A 263 16.12 22.63 -2.54
CA LEU A 263 17.18 23.54 -2.14
C LEU A 263 17.89 24.16 -3.36
N SER A 264 18.08 23.40 -4.45
CA SER A 264 18.70 23.91 -5.68
C SER A 264 17.81 24.90 -6.43
N ARG A 265 16.48 24.84 -6.23
CA ARG A 265 15.49 25.75 -6.81
C ARG A 265 15.17 26.94 -5.91
N LEU A 266 15.75 27.02 -4.71
CA LEU A 266 15.65 28.21 -3.87
C LEU A 266 16.68 29.26 -4.33
N PRO A 267 16.27 30.53 -4.53
CA PRO A 267 17.22 31.59 -4.85
C PRO A 267 18.29 31.70 -3.75
N ALA A 268 19.55 31.87 -4.16
CA ALA A 268 20.75 31.78 -3.32
C ALA A 268 20.85 32.80 -2.15
N GLN A 269 19.80 33.56 -1.84
CA GLN A 269 19.86 34.69 -0.91
C GLN A 269 18.90 34.68 0.28
N ARG A 270 18.22 33.59 0.63
CA ARG A 270 17.53 33.53 1.93
C ARG A 270 17.83 32.26 2.73
N ASP A 271 18.88 32.43 3.52
CA ASP A 271 18.99 32.00 4.91
C ASP A 271 18.82 30.50 5.18
N ARG A 272 19.87 29.75 4.81
CA ARG A 272 20.04 28.33 5.16
C ARG A 272 19.94 28.10 6.68
N GLY A 273 20.28 29.11 7.50
CA GLY A 273 20.21 29.05 8.96
C GLY A 273 18.79 29.17 9.54
N ALA A 274 17.84 29.79 8.83
CA ALA A 274 16.44 29.86 9.24
C ALA A 274 15.68 28.57 8.93
N LEU A 275 16.01 27.92 7.81
CA LEU A 275 15.44 26.64 7.38
C LEU A 275 15.84 25.48 8.32
N TRP A 276 17.10 25.43 8.78
CA TRP A 276 17.55 24.44 9.76
C TRP A 276 16.80 24.57 11.09
N ARG A 277 16.69 25.79 11.64
CA ARG A 277 16.01 26.08 12.91
C ARG A 277 14.52 25.71 12.92
N LEU A 278 13.83 25.89 11.78
CA LEU A 278 12.43 25.47 11.62
C LEU A 278 12.25 23.94 11.54
N CYS A 279 13.28 23.19 11.14
CA CYS A 279 13.20 21.73 10.95
C CYS A 279 13.68 20.93 12.17
N SER A 280 14.56 21.48 13.00
CA SER A 280 15.18 20.77 14.13
C SER A 280 14.45 20.90 15.47
N GLY A 281 13.42 21.76 15.57
CA GLY A 281 12.59 21.88 16.78
C GLY A 281 13.36 22.35 18.02
N ALA A 282 14.51 23.00 17.85
CA ALA A 282 15.26 23.58 18.96
C ALA A 282 14.42 24.71 19.59
N PRO A 283 14.24 24.74 20.92
CA PRO A 283 13.53 25.82 21.58
C PRO A 283 14.28 27.15 21.42
N ASP A 284 13.53 28.24 21.29
CA ASP A 284 14.06 29.59 21.28
C ASP A 284 14.66 29.89 22.67
N ASP A 285 15.98 29.79 22.79
CA ASP A 285 16.66 30.31 23.96
C ASP A 285 16.52 31.84 23.98
N VAL A 286 15.90 32.28 25.06
CA VAL A 286 15.64 33.66 25.46
C VAL A 286 16.90 34.52 25.39
N ARG A 287 16.82 35.64 24.68
CA ARG A 287 17.42 36.90 25.10
C ARG A 287 16.42 38.04 24.90
#